data_AF-A0A4R3KHU0-F1
#
_entry.id   AF-A0A4R3KHU0-F1
#
_cell.length_a   1.000
_cell.length_b   1.000
_cell.length_c   1.000
_cell.angle_alpha   90.00
_cell.angle_beta   90.00
_cell.angle_gamma   90.00
#
_symmetry.space_group_name_H-M   'P 1'
#
loop_
_entity.id
_entity.type
_entity.pdbx_description
1 polymer ?
#
loop_
_entity_poly.entity_id
_entity_poly.type
_entity_poly.pdbx_seq_one_letter_code
_entity_poly.pdbx_strand_id
1 'polypeptide(L)'
;MLSFFQFPNKFEQYVAELEKKIEPRKKEIEEIVEYNQAKVLKAFQQHHVTDFHLQSSTGYGYDDLGRETLDQIYADVFETEAGIVRPHIVSGTHALAIGLFGLLRPGDELMYITGSPYDTLEEVIGIHGEGMGSLKEWGIQYQSIPLNQDGTVNYQEIKKRINEKTKVIAIQRSRGYSWRPSFGIDEIKEMIQFVKGLKPDVITFIDNCYGEFTDKHEPTAVGADVVVGSLIKNPGGGIAKTGGYIVGKEKYIKQISYRLSAPGIGSKVGSMYGHMIDFYQGFFLAPHMVGEALKGGIFASALLEGLGFITNPHWTEKRNDIIQAIQFDNAKSLIAFLQGIQKGSPIDSHVVPEPSKIPGYQDPVIMAAGTFVQGASLELSGDAPIREPYIAYIQGGLTYQHMKWGLFTAIQKMIDQGILSMDFLKKIM
;
A
#
# COMPACT_ATOMS: atom_id res chain seq x y z
N MET A 1 -20.26 -20.88 -4.72
CA MET A 1 -19.34 -20.48 -3.62
C MET A 1 -19.98 -20.75 -2.27
N LEU A 2 -21.13 -20.15 -1.94
CA LEU A 2 -21.79 -20.36 -0.64
C LEU A 2 -22.20 -21.82 -0.37
N SER A 3 -22.44 -22.61 -1.43
CA SER A 3 -22.68 -24.06 -1.36
C SER A 3 -21.59 -24.88 -0.66
N PHE A 4 -20.39 -24.32 -0.44
CA PHE A 4 -19.31 -24.97 0.31
C PHE A 4 -19.38 -24.67 1.82
N PHE A 5 -20.33 -23.86 2.25
CA PHE A 5 -20.56 -23.46 3.64
C PHE A 5 -21.96 -23.94 4.09
N GLN A 6 -22.18 -24.02 5.40
CA GLN A 6 -23.48 -24.38 5.98
C GLN A 6 -24.27 -23.14 6.41
N PHE A 7 -24.23 -22.08 5.61
CA PHE A 7 -24.96 -20.85 5.92
C PHE A 7 -26.48 -21.00 5.66
N PRO A 8 -27.33 -20.27 6.40
CA PRO A 8 -28.77 -20.33 6.17
C PRO A 8 -29.12 -19.62 4.85
N ASN A 9 -30.17 -20.11 4.16
CA ASN A 9 -30.66 -19.53 2.90
C ASN A 9 -30.87 -18.01 2.97
N LYS A 10 -31.29 -17.48 4.13
CA LYS A 10 -31.48 -16.04 4.32
C LYS A 10 -30.17 -15.25 4.21
N PHE A 11 -29.07 -15.78 4.70
CA PHE A 11 -27.74 -15.18 4.53
C PHE A 11 -27.29 -15.24 3.07
N GLU A 12 -27.60 -16.33 2.35
CA GLU A 12 -27.30 -16.42 0.92
C GLU A 12 -28.07 -15.37 0.11
N GLN A 13 -29.36 -15.16 0.44
CA GLN A 13 -30.18 -14.10 -0.15
C GLN A 13 -29.62 -12.71 0.16
N TYR A 14 -29.27 -12.46 1.41
CA TYR A 14 -28.63 -11.21 1.84
C TYR A 14 -27.34 -10.92 1.05
N VAL A 15 -26.46 -11.91 0.90
CA VAL A 15 -25.23 -11.76 0.10
C VAL A 15 -25.55 -11.44 -1.37
N ALA A 16 -26.57 -12.07 -1.94
CA ALA A 16 -26.98 -11.82 -3.32
C ALA A 16 -27.59 -10.41 -3.51
N GLU A 17 -28.32 -9.90 -2.51
CA GLU A 17 -28.85 -8.53 -2.51
C GLU A 17 -27.75 -7.50 -2.30
N LEU A 18 -26.80 -7.78 -1.40
CA LEU A 18 -25.62 -6.95 -1.18
C LEU A 18 -24.79 -6.81 -2.45
N GLU A 19 -24.56 -7.90 -3.19
CA GLU A 19 -23.85 -7.86 -4.48
C GLU A 19 -24.50 -6.92 -5.48
N LYS A 20 -25.84 -6.89 -5.53
CA LYS A 20 -26.59 -5.93 -6.36
C LYS A 20 -26.46 -4.51 -5.83
N LYS A 21 -26.46 -4.33 -4.51
CA LYS A 21 -26.33 -3.02 -3.83
C LYS A 21 -24.99 -2.36 -4.12
N ILE A 22 -23.90 -3.11 -4.12
CA ILE A 22 -22.54 -2.60 -4.36
C ILE A 22 -22.16 -2.55 -5.84
N GLU A 23 -23.01 -3.05 -6.75
CA GLU A 23 -22.76 -3.10 -8.19
C GLU A 23 -22.35 -1.75 -8.80
N PRO A 24 -22.99 -0.60 -8.49
CA PRO A 24 -22.54 0.70 -9.01
C PRO A 24 -21.09 1.02 -8.64
N ARG A 25 -20.67 0.68 -7.42
CA ARG A 25 -19.31 0.93 -6.94
C ARG A 25 -18.29 0.03 -7.66
N LYS A 26 -18.66 -1.21 -7.97
CA LYS A 26 -17.79 -2.12 -8.74
C LYS A 26 -17.58 -1.60 -10.16
N LYS A 27 -18.62 -1.04 -10.80
CA LYS A 27 -18.51 -0.41 -12.13
C LYS A 27 -17.57 0.78 -12.14
N GLU A 28 -17.63 1.64 -11.12
CA GLU A 28 -16.67 2.75 -10.99
C GLU A 28 -15.22 2.24 -10.92
N ILE A 29 -14.98 1.13 -10.21
CA ILE A 29 -13.65 0.49 -10.18
C ILE A 29 -13.28 -0.05 -11.57
N GLU A 30 -14.20 -0.70 -12.27
CA GLU A 30 -13.95 -1.22 -13.63
C GLU A 30 -13.52 -0.12 -14.61
N GLU A 31 -14.11 1.06 -14.53
CA GLU A 31 -13.70 2.23 -15.34
C GLU A 31 -12.27 2.70 -15.01
N ILE A 32 -11.88 2.66 -13.73
CA ILE A 32 -10.51 2.99 -13.29
C ILE A 32 -9.53 1.92 -13.79
N VAL A 33 -9.89 0.64 -13.68
CA VAL A 33 -9.09 -0.49 -14.15
C VAL A 33 -8.88 -0.40 -15.65
N GLU A 34 -9.93 -0.12 -16.44
CA GLU A 34 -9.83 0.01 -17.89
C GLU A 34 -8.87 1.15 -18.29
N TYR A 35 -9.03 2.32 -17.66
CA TYR A 35 -8.15 3.46 -17.89
C TYR A 35 -6.69 3.13 -17.56
N ASN A 36 -6.44 2.56 -16.38
CA ASN A 36 -5.09 2.24 -15.93
C ASN A 36 -4.46 1.12 -16.75
N GLN A 37 -5.24 0.12 -17.18
CA GLN A 37 -4.76 -0.93 -18.08
C GLN A 37 -4.33 -0.35 -19.43
N ALA A 38 -5.13 0.57 -20.00
CA ALA A 38 -4.78 1.25 -21.24
C ALA A 38 -3.53 2.12 -21.08
N LYS A 39 -3.39 2.82 -19.95
CA LYS A 39 -2.20 3.62 -19.59
C LYS A 39 -0.94 2.76 -19.56
N VAL A 40 -0.97 1.62 -18.87
CA VAL A 40 0.15 0.68 -18.80
C VAL A 40 0.45 0.07 -20.17
N LEU A 41 -0.57 -0.41 -20.91
CA LEU A 41 -0.38 -1.00 -22.23
C LEU A 41 0.25 0.01 -23.22
N LYS A 42 -0.19 1.26 -23.18
CA LYS A 42 0.36 2.33 -24.02
C LYS A 42 1.85 2.55 -23.73
N ALA A 43 2.25 2.59 -22.46
CA ALA A 43 3.66 2.72 -22.10
C ALA A 43 4.51 1.55 -22.62
N PHE A 44 4.02 0.32 -22.50
CA PHE A 44 4.70 -0.86 -23.07
C PHE A 44 4.88 -0.76 -24.59
N GLN A 45 3.85 -0.27 -25.30
CA GLN A 45 3.90 -0.07 -26.74
C GLN A 45 4.85 1.05 -27.15
N GLN A 46 4.86 2.17 -26.43
CA GLN A 46 5.75 3.31 -26.65
C GLN A 46 7.22 2.93 -26.50
N HIS A 47 7.52 2.05 -25.54
CA HIS A 47 8.87 1.54 -25.30
C HIS A 47 9.22 0.29 -26.11
N HIS A 48 8.35 -0.13 -27.04
CA HIS A 48 8.57 -1.27 -27.92
C HIS A 48 9.03 -2.54 -27.18
N VAL A 49 8.35 -2.87 -26.08
CA VAL A 49 8.70 -4.03 -25.25
C VAL A 49 8.65 -5.31 -26.08
N THR A 50 9.69 -6.12 -25.93
CA THR A 50 9.89 -7.42 -26.59
C THR A 50 10.36 -8.44 -25.56
N ASP A 51 10.36 -9.72 -25.93
CA ASP A 51 10.90 -10.81 -25.10
C ASP A 51 12.40 -10.66 -24.78
N PHE A 52 13.15 -9.87 -25.56
CA PHE A 52 14.52 -9.49 -25.24
C PHE A 52 14.60 -8.68 -23.93
N HIS A 53 13.66 -7.77 -23.69
CA HIS A 53 13.61 -6.99 -22.45
C HIS A 53 13.34 -7.86 -21.21
N LEU A 54 12.83 -9.09 -21.41
CA LEU A 54 12.52 -10.02 -20.33
C LEU A 54 13.73 -10.85 -19.90
N GLN A 55 14.87 -10.73 -20.60
CA GLN A 55 16.08 -11.48 -20.29
C GLN A 55 16.76 -10.93 -19.03
N SER A 56 17.34 -11.83 -18.24
CA SER A 56 18.07 -11.45 -17.03
C SER A 56 19.49 -10.99 -17.34
N SER A 57 19.99 -10.03 -16.56
CA SER A 57 21.40 -9.68 -16.50
C SER A 57 22.10 -10.33 -15.30
N THR A 58 23.44 -10.41 -15.37
CA THR A 58 24.32 -10.94 -14.31
C THR A 58 25.51 -9.99 -14.08
N GLY A 59 26.31 -10.25 -13.04
CA GLY A 59 27.50 -9.45 -12.72
C GLY A 59 27.15 -8.00 -12.41
N TYR A 60 27.88 -7.04 -13.01
CA TYR A 60 27.59 -5.61 -12.84
C TYR A 60 26.23 -5.20 -13.43
N GLY A 61 25.75 -5.89 -14.47
CA GLY A 61 24.53 -5.51 -15.17
C GLY A 61 24.61 -4.13 -15.84
N TYR A 62 25.74 -3.82 -16.49
CA TYR A 62 25.82 -2.67 -17.39
C TYR A 62 25.01 -2.91 -18.66
N ASP A 63 24.52 -1.83 -19.27
CA ASP A 63 23.79 -1.82 -20.54
C ASP A 63 22.59 -2.80 -20.56
N ASP A 64 21.95 -2.96 -19.40
CA ASP A 64 20.75 -3.77 -19.23
C ASP A 64 19.54 -2.99 -19.75
N LEU A 65 19.30 -3.12 -21.07
CA LEU A 65 18.18 -2.48 -21.75
C LEU A 65 16.82 -2.88 -21.17
N GLY A 66 16.65 -4.11 -20.70
CA GLY A 66 15.41 -4.53 -20.06
C GLY A 66 15.17 -3.71 -18.79
N ARG A 67 16.16 -3.61 -17.92
CA ARG A 67 16.08 -2.82 -16.68
C ARG A 67 15.83 -1.34 -16.95
N GLU A 68 16.55 -0.76 -17.91
CA GLU A 68 16.44 0.66 -18.26
C GLU A 68 15.07 0.97 -18.87
N THR A 69 14.57 0.11 -19.76
CA THR A 69 13.22 0.25 -20.33
C THR A 69 12.14 0.10 -19.25
N LEU A 70 12.29 -0.81 -18.28
CA LEU A 70 11.34 -0.93 -17.17
C LEU A 70 11.25 0.35 -16.35
N ASP A 71 12.39 1.00 -16.09
CA ASP A 71 12.42 2.29 -15.39
C ASP A 71 11.64 3.37 -16.14
N GLN A 72 11.80 3.42 -17.47
CA GLN A 72 11.09 4.38 -18.32
C GLN A 72 9.58 4.09 -18.39
N ILE A 73 9.18 2.81 -18.44
CA ILE A 73 7.77 2.41 -18.39
C ILE A 73 7.12 2.86 -17.08
N TYR A 74 7.78 2.65 -15.94
CA TYR A 74 7.29 3.15 -14.67
C TYR A 74 7.27 4.68 -14.65
N ALA A 75 8.30 5.34 -15.18
CA ALA A 75 8.34 6.79 -15.26
C ALA A 75 7.14 7.34 -16.04
N ASP A 76 6.83 6.78 -17.21
CA ASP A 76 5.72 7.19 -18.07
C ASP A 76 4.35 6.93 -17.44
N VAL A 77 4.13 5.74 -16.86
CA VAL A 77 2.84 5.37 -16.25
C VAL A 77 2.53 6.23 -15.03
N PHE A 78 3.56 6.63 -14.29
CA PHE A 78 3.46 7.56 -13.17
C PHE A 78 3.61 9.03 -13.62
N GLU A 79 3.71 9.35 -14.92
CA GLU A 79 3.80 10.72 -15.42
C GLU A 79 5.00 11.50 -14.84
N THR A 80 6.18 10.89 -14.87
CA THR A 80 7.44 11.43 -14.31
C THR A 80 8.60 11.40 -15.30
N GLU A 81 9.69 12.08 -14.95
CA GLU A 81 10.88 12.18 -15.79
C GLU A 81 11.79 10.95 -15.70
N ALA A 82 11.80 10.26 -14.55
CA ALA A 82 12.68 9.12 -14.31
C ALA A 82 12.12 8.16 -13.26
N GLY A 83 12.59 6.91 -13.32
CA GLY A 83 12.24 5.84 -12.39
C GLY A 83 13.44 4.97 -12.01
N ILE A 84 13.31 4.26 -10.90
CA ILE A 84 14.19 3.17 -10.46
C ILE A 84 13.29 2.04 -9.96
N VAL A 85 13.32 0.89 -10.64
CA VAL A 85 12.56 -0.31 -10.29
C VAL A 85 13.53 -1.48 -10.13
N ARG A 86 13.73 -1.96 -8.90
CA ARG A 86 14.85 -2.90 -8.62
C ARG A 86 14.47 -3.97 -7.60
N PRO A 87 14.96 -5.22 -7.78
CA PRO A 87 14.86 -6.25 -6.75
C PRO A 87 15.75 -5.93 -5.52
N HIS A 88 16.81 -5.14 -5.73
CA HIS A 88 17.73 -4.67 -4.67
C HIS A 88 17.04 -3.77 -3.63
N ILE A 89 15.91 -3.15 -3.99
CA ILE A 89 15.08 -2.41 -3.05
C ILE A 89 14.23 -3.43 -2.30
N VAL A 90 14.78 -4.02 -1.23
CA VAL A 90 14.20 -5.19 -0.55
C VAL A 90 12.77 -5.01 0.01
N SER A 91 12.28 -3.78 0.21
CA SER A 91 10.92 -3.49 0.69
C SER A 91 10.51 -2.05 0.40
N GLY A 92 9.22 -1.73 0.61
CA GLY A 92 8.74 -0.34 0.59
C GLY A 92 9.44 0.56 1.62
N THR A 93 9.70 0.06 2.83
CA THR A 93 10.49 0.78 3.84
C THR A 93 11.91 1.06 3.37
N HIS A 94 12.54 0.13 2.65
CA HIS A 94 13.85 0.37 2.05
C HIS A 94 13.78 1.44 0.93
N ALA A 95 12.72 1.44 0.11
CA ALA A 95 12.49 2.48 -0.89
C ALA A 95 12.38 3.87 -0.26
N LEU A 96 11.62 3.97 0.83
CA LEU A 96 11.47 5.20 1.62
C LEU A 96 12.80 5.65 2.22
N ALA A 97 13.53 4.74 2.86
CA ALA A 97 14.83 5.04 3.45
C ALA A 97 15.83 5.53 2.39
N ILE A 98 16.00 4.82 1.27
CA ILE A 98 16.89 5.24 0.18
C ILE A 98 16.46 6.60 -0.40
N GLY A 99 15.15 6.81 -0.56
CA GLY A 99 14.60 8.09 -0.99
C GLY A 99 14.99 9.24 -0.07
N LEU A 100 14.72 9.11 1.23
CA LEU A 100 15.00 10.13 2.24
C LEU A 100 16.50 10.40 2.39
N PHE A 101 17.33 9.35 2.55
CA PHE A 101 18.79 9.50 2.64
C PHE A 101 19.42 10.03 1.34
N GLY A 102 18.81 9.73 0.18
CA GLY A 102 19.25 10.26 -1.11
C GLY A 102 19.06 11.78 -1.21
N LEU A 103 17.97 12.29 -0.64
CA LEU A 103 17.55 13.70 -0.77
C LEU A 103 18.04 14.61 0.36
N LEU A 104 18.14 14.10 1.58
CA LEU A 104 18.48 14.87 2.77
C LEU A 104 19.98 14.87 3.05
N ARG A 105 20.49 15.97 3.60
CA ARG A 105 21.89 16.18 4.02
C ARG A 105 21.95 16.73 5.46
N PRO A 106 23.10 16.63 6.14
CA PRO A 106 23.24 17.20 7.48
C PRO A 106 22.81 18.68 7.54
N GLY A 107 21.96 19.02 8.51
CA GLY A 107 21.39 20.36 8.67
C GLY A 107 20.03 20.56 8.00
N ASP A 108 19.64 19.70 7.04
CA ASP A 108 18.30 19.70 6.46
C ASP A 108 17.25 19.24 7.48
N GLU A 109 15.99 19.55 7.19
CA GLU A 109 14.84 19.10 7.97
C GLU A 109 13.83 18.36 7.09
N LEU A 110 13.38 17.20 7.59
CA LEU A 110 12.25 16.43 7.10
C LEU A 110 10.99 16.80 7.89
N MET A 111 9.93 17.19 7.18
CA MET A 111 8.63 17.47 7.78
C MET A 111 7.56 16.52 7.23
N TYR A 112 6.98 15.70 8.11
CA TYR A 112 5.78 14.91 7.81
C TYR A 112 4.53 15.76 8.05
N ILE A 113 3.64 15.86 7.05
CA ILE A 113 2.42 16.69 7.16
C ILE A 113 1.13 15.89 7.32
N THR A 114 1.23 14.56 7.31
CA THR A 114 0.12 13.62 7.38
C THR A 114 0.06 12.87 8.73
N GLY A 115 0.53 13.49 9.81
CA GLY A 115 0.72 12.84 11.11
C GLY A 115 2.06 12.13 11.25
N SER A 116 2.18 11.31 12.29
CA SER A 116 3.34 10.42 12.46
C SER A 116 3.41 9.42 11.30
N PRO A 117 4.62 9.08 10.81
CA PRO A 117 4.80 7.99 9.87
C PRO A 117 4.43 6.65 10.52
N TYR A 118 4.30 5.60 9.71
CA TYR A 118 4.13 4.24 10.22
C TYR A 118 5.39 3.73 10.96
N ASP A 119 5.17 2.81 11.88
CA ASP A 119 6.09 2.41 12.96
C ASP A 119 7.52 2.08 12.48
N THR A 120 7.70 1.34 11.39
CA THR A 120 9.06 0.94 10.96
C THR A 120 9.88 2.08 10.37
N LEU A 121 9.26 3.21 9.99
CA LEU A 121 9.98 4.39 9.55
C LEU A 121 10.49 5.24 10.73
N GLU A 122 9.97 5.03 11.94
CA GLU A 122 10.41 5.76 13.14
C GLU A 122 11.90 5.49 13.45
N GLU A 123 12.37 4.26 13.24
CA GLU A 123 13.78 3.88 13.40
C GLU A 123 14.67 4.47 12.29
N VAL A 124 14.18 4.50 11.04
CA VAL A 124 14.89 5.13 9.90
C VAL A 124 15.13 6.62 10.19
N ILE A 125 14.13 7.28 10.78
CA ILE A 125 14.20 8.70 11.14
C ILE A 125 15.04 8.91 12.41
N GLY A 126 14.99 7.98 13.37
CA GLY A 126 15.65 8.08 14.68
C GLY A 126 14.76 8.71 15.75
N ILE A 127 13.44 8.51 15.66
CA ILE A 127 12.47 8.86 16.70
C ILE A 127 12.55 7.84 17.85
N HIS A 128 12.63 6.56 17.48
CA HIS A 128 12.80 5.41 18.35
C HIS A 128 13.97 4.54 17.87
N GLY A 129 14.40 3.56 18.67
CA GLY A 129 15.50 2.63 18.33
C GLY A 129 16.87 3.00 18.90
N GLU A 130 17.89 2.22 18.55
CA GLU A 130 19.25 2.29 19.13
C GLU A 130 20.23 3.21 18.38
N GLY A 131 19.80 3.86 17.29
CA GLY A 131 20.70 4.71 16.48
C GLY A 131 21.67 3.88 15.63
N MET A 132 21.16 3.30 14.55
CA MET A 132 21.92 2.44 13.61
C MET A 132 22.17 3.13 12.26
N GLY A 133 22.58 4.39 12.29
CA GLY A 133 22.75 5.24 11.11
C GLY A 133 21.46 5.93 10.66
N SER A 134 20.58 6.26 11.59
CA SER A 134 19.29 6.95 11.37
C SER A 134 19.48 8.39 10.84
N LEU A 135 18.46 8.99 10.21
CA LEU A 135 18.53 10.36 9.69
C LEU A 135 19.03 11.35 10.77
N LYS A 136 18.53 11.22 12.00
CA LYS A 136 18.92 12.05 13.14
C LYS A 136 20.42 12.00 13.46
N GLU A 137 21.07 10.83 13.35
CA GLU A 137 22.51 10.68 13.59
C GLU A 137 23.37 11.34 12.51
N TRP A 138 22.81 11.47 11.30
CA TRP A 138 23.40 12.26 10.22
C TRP A 138 23.12 13.77 10.34
N GLY A 139 22.58 14.22 11.48
CA GLY A 139 22.30 15.64 11.73
C GLY A 139 21.10 16.18 10.94
N ILE A 140 20.22 15.29 10.46
CA ILE A 140 18.98 15.67 9.78
C ILE A 140 17.89 15.88 10.86
N GLN A 141 17.25 17.03 10.83
CA GLN A 141 16.15 17.37 11.72
C GLN A 141 14.85 16.71 11.23
N TYR A 142 13.96 16.40 12.17
CA TYR A 142 12.67 15.81 11.86
C TYR A 142 11.57 16.49 12.66
N GLN A 143 10.43 16.68 12.01
CA GLN A 143 9.17 17.00 12.67
C GLN A 143 7.98 16.35 11.97
N SER A 144 6.95 16.02 12.73
CA SER A 144 5.63 15.63 12.22
C SER A 144 4.57 16.62 12.67
N ILE A 145 3.66 16.96 11.77
CA ILE A 145 2.49 17.76 12.05
C ILE A 145 1.31 16.82 12.31
N PRO A 146 0.74 16.79 13.53
CA PRO A 146 -0.46 16.01 13.81
C PRO A 146 -1.61 16.45 12.90
N LEU A 147 -2.41 15.48 12.48
CA LEU A 147 -3.68 15.75 11.82
C LEU A 147 -4.66 16.41 12.79
N ASN A 148 -5.67 17.07 12.25
CA ASN A 148 -6.81 17.56 13.02
C ASN A 148 -7.60 16.36 13.61
N GLN A 149 -8.47 16.63 14.59
CA GLN A 149 -9.27 15.59 15.24
C GLN A 149 -10.19 14.82 14.28
N ASP A 150 -10.59 15.45 13.18
CA ASP A 150 -11.38 14.83 12.10
C ASP A 150 -10.53 14.07 11.07
N GLY A 151 -9.21 13.98 11.28
CA GLY A 151 -8.27 13.30 10.40
C GLY A 151 -7.78 14.15 9.22
N THR A 152 -8.19 15.41 9.11
CA THR A 152 -7.75 16.32 8.03
C THR A 152 -6.39 16.94 8.32
N VAL A 153 -5.74 17.50 7.29
CA VAL A 153 -4.42 18.13 7.41
C VAL A 153 -4.49 19.44 8.19
N ASN A 154 -3.57 19.63 9.14
CA ASN A 154 -3.46 20.88 9.89
C ASN A 154 -2.61 21.93 9.16
N TYR A 155 -3.20 22.57 8.16
CA TYR A 155 -2.55 23.61 7.34
C TYR A 155 -1.99 24.79 8.16
N GLN A 156 -2.67 25.18 9.24
CA GLN A 156 -2.21 26.27 10.09
C GLN A 156 -0.88 25.93 10.78
N GLU A 157 -0.75 24.70 11.27
CA GLU A 157 0.46 24.27 11.95
C GLU A 157 1.62 24.06 10.98
N ILE A 158 1.36 23.53 9.78
CA ILE A 158 2.35 23.46 8.69
C ILE A 158 2.93 24.86 8.41
N LYS A 159 2.06 25.86 8.22
CA LYS A 159 2.49 27.24 7.93
C LYS A 159 3.36 27.84 9.03
N LYS A 160 3.09 27.50 10.30
CA LYS A 160 3.87 28.01 11.44
C LYS A 160 5.24 27.37 11.56
N ARG A 161 5.38 26.08 11.22
CA ARG A 161 6.61 25.32 11.47
C ARG A 161 7.54 25.19 10.28
N ILE A 162 7.03 25.36 9.05
CA ILE A 162 7.86 25.32 7.85
C ILE A 162 8.87 26.47 7.90
N ASN A 163 10.14 26.15 7.62
CA ASN A 163 11.25 27.08 7.79
C ASN A 163 12.31 26.93 6.68
N GLU A 164 13.41 27.67 6.78
CA GLU A 164 14.48 27.63 5.78
C GLU A 164 15.14 26.25 5.64
N LYS A 165 15.20 25.47 6.72
CA LYS A 165 15.81 24.13 6.75
C LYS A 165 14.89 23.04 6.23
N THR A 166 13.57 23.26 6.20
CA THR A 166 12.59 22.27 5.70
C THR A 166 12.89 21.94 4.24
N LYS A 167 13.54 20.81 3.99
CA LYS A 167 14.01 20.40 2.66
C LYS A 167 13.03 19.46 1.99
N VAL A 168 12.48 18.52 2.76
CA VAL A 168 11.55 17.49 2.29
C VAL A 168 10.27 17.57 3.10
N ILE A 169 9.14 17.69 2.40
CA ILE A 169 7.79 17.49 2.93
C ILE A 169 7.37 16.08 2.54
N ALA A 170 7.12 15.25 3.54
CA ALA A 170 6.66 13.89 3.35
C ALA A 170 5.15 13.75 3.58
N ILE A 171 4.51 13.03 2.67
CA ILE A 171 3.07 12.75 2.66
C ILE A 171 2.89 11.24 2.61
N GLN A 172 2.21 10.67 3.61
CA GLN A 172 1.80 9.28 3.60
C GLN A 172 0.36 9.17 3.09
N ARG A 173 0.19 8.58 1.89
CA ARG A 173 -1.13 8.42 1.26
C ARG A 173 -2.02 7.48 2.06
N SER A 174 -1.53 6.26 2.31
CA SER A 174 -2.26 5.25 3.07
C SER A 174 -2.32 5.58 4.56
N ARG A 175 -3.36 5.10 5.25
CA ARG A 175 -3.63 5.39 6.67
C ARG A 175 -2.71 4.69 7.67
N GLY A 176 -1.95 3.67 7.26
CA GLY A 176 -1.23 2.79 8.19
C GLY A 176 -2.19 2.19 9.23
N TYR A 177 -1.81 2.19 10.51
CA TYR A 177 -2.66 1.75 11.63
C TYR A 177 -3.52 2.87 12.25
N SER A 178 -3.90 3.88 11.45
CA SER A 178 -4.74 4.99 11.91
C SER A 178 -6.22 4.74 11.58
N TRP A 179 -7.12 5.15 12.48
CA TRP A 179 -8.56 5.15 12.24
C TRP A 179 -9.01 6.42 11.49
N ARG A 180 -8.59 6.53 10.23
CA ARG A 180 -9.00 7.60 9.31
C ARG A 180 -9.04 7.09 7.86
N PRO A 181 -9.77 7.77 6.96
CA PRO A 181 -9.61 7.55 5.53
C PRO A 181 -8.17 7.82 5.08
N SER A 182 -7.75 7.11 4.02
CA SER A 182 -6.50 7.36 3.31
C SER A 182 -6.68 8.59 2.40
N PHE A 183 -5.63 9.38 2.21
CA PHE A 183 -5.71 10.63 1.44
C PHE A 183 -5.85 10.35 -0.05
N GLY A 184 -6.82 11.00 -0.70
CA GLY A 184 -7.03 10.93 -2.15
C GLY A 184 -6.10 11.85 -2.93
N ILE A 185 -6.12 11.70 -4.25
CA ILE A 185 -5.31 12.52 -5.17
C ILE A 185 -5.63 14.02 -5.05
N ASP A 186 -6.91 14.39 -4.88
CA ASP A 186 -7.31 15.78 -4.73
C ASP A 186 -6.82 16.41 -3.42
N GLU A 187 -6.84 15.65 -2.33
CA GLU A 187 -6.30 16.10 -1.04
C GLU A 187 -4.77 16.26 -1.12
N ILE A 188 -4.08 15.30 -1.74
CA ILE A 188 -2.64 15.38 -1.97
C ILE A 188 -2.27 16.58 -2.85
N LYS A 189 -3.08 16.87 -3.87
CA LYS A 189 -2.92 18.07 -4.72
C LYS A 189 -3.00 19.36 -3.90
N GLU A 190 -4.01 19.47 -3.02
CA GLU A 190 -4.16 20.62 -2.13
C GLU A 190 -2.95 20.76 -1.19
N MET A 191 -2.51 19.66 -0.58
CA MET A 191 -1.32 19.64 0.29
C MET A 191 -0.07 20.14 -0.45
N ILE A 192 0.18 19.63 -1.65
CA ILE A 192 1.34 20.01 -2.49
C ILE A 192 1.27 21.49 -2.85
N GLN A 193 0.12 21.97 -3.33
CA GLN A 193 -0.06 23.38 -3.71
C GLN A 193 0.15 24.30 -2.50
N PHE A 194 -0.35 23.92 -1.33
CA PHE A 194 -0.18 24.68 -0.11
C PHE A 194 1.29 24.81 0.29
N VAL A 195 2.02 23.69 0.41
CA VAL A 195 3.42 23.74 0.86
C VAL A 195 4.34 24.41 -0.16
N LYS A 196 4.08 24.21 -1.46
CA LYS A 196 4.81 24.90 -2.54
C LYS A 196 4.52 26.40 -2.59
N GLY A 197 3.31 26.81 -2.21
CA GLY A 197 2.95 28.22 -2.07
C GLY A 197 3.69 28.92 -0.91
N LEU A 198 4.04 28.17 0.14
CA LEU A 198 4.85 28.67 1.26
C LEU A 198 6.35 28.62 0.98
N LYS A 199 6.83 27.53 0.37
CA LYS A 199 8.23 27.29 0.06
C LYS A 199 8.37 26.61 -1.32
N PRO A 200 8.56 27.39 -2.40
CA PRO A 200 8.54 26.85 -3.77
C PRO A 200 9.59 25.77 -4.08
N ASP A 201 10.73 25.79 -3.37
CA ASP A 201 11.86 24.87 -3.56
C ASP A 201 11.80 23.60 -2.69
N VAL A 202 10.82 23.47 -1.79
CA VAL A 202 10.66 22.29 -0.94
C VAL A 202 10.39 21.04 -1.79
N ILE A 203 10.92 19.88 -1.41
CA ILE A 203 10.69 18.63 -2.14
C ILE A 203 9.45 17.94 -1.58
N THR A 204 8.48 17.59 -2.42
CA THR A 204 7.33 16.77 -2.02
C THR A 204 7.61 15.29 -2.27
N PHE A 205 7.67 14.53 -1.19
CA PHE A 205 8.03 13.10 -1.18
C PHE A 205 6.84 12.28 -0.67
N ILE A 206 6.30 11.40 -1.51
CA ILE A 206 5.04 10.72 -1.22
C ILE A 206 5.32 9.22 -1.04
N ASP A 207 4.92 8.69 0.12
CA ASP A 207 4.73 7.25 0.30
C ASP A 207 3.40 6.86 -0.35
N ASN A 208 3.47 6.18 -1.49
CA ASN A 208 2.31 5.82 -2.29
C ASN A 208 1.89 4.36 -2.13
N CYS A 209 2.50 3.64 -1.19
CA CYS A 209 2.15 2.25 -0.91
C CYS A 209 0.63 2.08 -0.77
N TYR A 210 0.10 1.04 -1.43
CA TYR A 210 -1.33 0.67 -1.47
C TYR A 210 -2.22 1.56 -2.33
N GLY A 211 -1.72 2.73 -2.76
CA GLY A 211 -2.47 3.70 -3.55
C GLY A 211 -2.31 3.53 -5.06
N GLU A 212 -1.32 2.76 -5.50
CA GLU A 212 -1.03 2.58 -6.93
C GLU A 212 -2.23 1.96 -7.65
N PHE A 213 -2.62 2.57 -8.77
CA PHE A 213 -3.76 2.20 -9.63
C PHE A 213 -5.16 2.27 -8.99
N THR A 214 -5.29 2.87 -7.81
CA THR A 214 -6.60 3.06 -7.14
C THR A 214 -7.37 4.28 -7.63
N ASP A 215 -6.70 5.17 -8.37
CA ASP A 215 -7.29 6.29 -9.10
C ASP A 215 -6.70 6.30 -10.52
N LYS A 216 -7.26 7.11 -11.43
CA LYS A 216 -6.72 7.30 -12.79
C LYS A 216 -5.37 8.03 -12.75
N HIS A 217 -5.18 8.86 -11.73
CA HIS A 217 -3.97 9.62 -11.50
C HIS A 217 -3.19 9.13 -10.29
N GLU A 218 -1.89 9.38 -10.33
CA GLU A 218 -0.98 9.17 -9.21
C GLU A 218 -0.52 10.53 -8.64
N PRO A 219 0.06 10.59 -7.42
CA PRO A 219 0.45 11.85 -6.79
C PRO A 219 1.36 12.75 -7.65
N THR A 220 2.15 12.14 -8.53
CA THR A 220 3.04 12.81 -9.50
C THR A 220 2.28 13.64 -10.52
N ALA A 221 1.10 13.19 -10.98
CA ALA A 221 0.23 13.95 -11.89
C ALA A 221 -0.30 15.26 -11.26
N VAL A 222 -0.25 15.37 -9.92
CA VAL A 222 -0.70 16.56 -9.18
C VAL A 222 0.46 17.33 -8.52
N GLY A 223 1.70 17.07 -8.95
CA GLY A 223 2.87 17.86 -8.60
C GLY A 223 3.79 17.27 -7.53
N ALA A 224 3.65 15.98 -7.20
CA ALA A 224 4.62 15.30 -6.36
C ALA A 224 6.00 15.25 -7.04
N ASP A 225 7.06 15.56 -6.30
CA ASP A 225 8.41 15.54 -6.85
C ASP A 225 9.00 14.13 -6.90
N VAL A 226 8.68 13.30 -5.90
CA VAL A 226 9.13 11.91 -5.77
C VAL A 226 8.01 11.07 -5.15
N VAL A 227 7.75 9.91 -5.75
CA VAL A 227 6.84 8.88 -5.25
C VAL A 227 7.62 7.57 -5.09
N VAL A 228 7.38 6.86 -3.99
CA VAL A 228 7.98 5.55 -3.75
C VAL A 228 6.95 4.52 -3.34
N GLY A 229 7.27 3.24 -3.54
CA GLY A 229 6.45 2.13 -3.07
C GLY A 229 7.13 0.77 -3.23
N SER A 230 6.34 -0.29 -3.07
CA SER A 230 6.81 -1.67 -2.95
C SER A 230 6.24 -2.55 -4.06
N LEU A 231 7.07 -3.40 -4.67
CA LEU A 231 6.63 -4.30 -5.73
C LEU A 231 5.85 -5.50 -5.20
N ILE A 232 6.06 -5.94 -3.96
CA ILE A 232 5.20 -6.97 -3.35
C ILE A 232 3.80 -6.44 -2.93
N LYS A 233 3.45 -5.23 -3.37
CA LYS A 233 2.12 -4.60 -3.21
C LYS A 233 1.46 -4.45 -4.58
N ASN A 234 0.66 -3.39 -4.76
CA ASN A 234 -0.11 -3.09 -5.95
C ASN A 234 0.68 -3.21 -7.27
N PRO A 235 1.82 -2.52 -7.47
CA PRO A 235 2.46 -2.47 -8.79
C PRO A 235 3.13 -3.77 -9.23
N GLY A 236 3.33 -4.75 -8.34
CA GLY A 236 3.85 -6.06 -8.75
C GLY A 236 2.78 -7.08 -9.13
N GLY A 237 1.49 -6.71 -9.06
CA GLY A 237 0.39 -7.53 -9.55
C GLY A 237 0.29 -8.94 -8.94
N GLY A 238 0.85 -9.14 -7.73
CA GLY A 238 0.90 -10.45 -7.08
C GLY A 238 1.90 -11.44 -7.70
N ILE A 239 2.72 -10.99 -8.66
CA ILE A 239 3.72 -11.80 -9.36
C ILE A 239 5.14 -11.44 -8.88
N ALA A 240 5.41 -10.15 -8.65
CA ALA A 240 6.73 -9.70 -8.20
C ALA A 240 7.08 -10.32 -6.84
N LYS A 241 8.19 -11.05 -6.81
CA LYS A 241 8.65 -11.79 -5.61
C LYS A 241 9.33 -10.91 -4.56
N THR A 242 9.78 -9.72 -4.96
CA THR A 242 10.48 -8.73 -4.12
C THR A 242 10.54 -7.39 -4.86
N GLY A 243 11.17 -6.40 -4.25
CA GLY A 243 11.57 -5.17 -4.91
C GLY A 243 10.75 -3.95 -4.50
N GLY A 244 11.20 -2.80 -4.99
CA GLY A 244 10.57 -1.51 -4.78
C GLY A 244 10.77 -0.61 -5.98
N TYR A 245 10.01 0.48 -6.00
CA TYR A 245 10.09 1.48 -7.05
C TYR A 245 10.21 2.89 -6.47
N ILE A 246 10.89 3.76 -7.21
CA ILE A 246 11.04 5.19 -6.90
C ILE A 246 10.94 5.93 -8.24
N VAL A 247 9.95 6.81 -8.38
CA VAL A 247 9.68 7.59 -9.62
C VAL A 247 9.54 9.07 -9.28
N GLY A 248 9.88 9.95 -10.21
CA GLY A 248 9.84 11.39 -9.96
C GLY A 248 10.72 12.21 -10.89
N LYS A 249 11.08 13.41 -10.45
CA LYS A 249 11.95 14.32 -11.21
C LYS A 249 13.37 13.76 -11.32
N GLU A 250 13.96 13.86 -12.51
CA GLU A 250 15.24 13.25 -12.86
C GLU A 250 16.35 13.63 -11.87
N LYS A 251 16.43 14.92 -11.51
CA LYS A 251 17.43 15.42 -10.57
C LYS A 251 17.37 14.76 -9.18
N TYR A 252 16.18 14.33 -8.75
CA TYR A 252 15.97 13.69 -7.45
C TYR A 252 16.20 12.20 -7.54
N ILE A 253 15.69 11.56 -8.58
CA ILE A 253 15.91 10.13 -8.85
C ILE A 253 17.41 9.83 -9.02
N LYS A 254 18.15 10.71 -9.69
CA LYS A 254 19.61 10.62 -9.79
C LYS A 254 20.31 10.64 -8.42
N GLN A 255 19.93 11.56 -7.53
CA GLN A 255 20.48 11.63 -6.18
C GLN A 255 20.18 10.36 -5.37
N ILE A 256 18.94 9.89 -5.45
CA ILE A 256 18.48 8.67 -4.78
C ILE A 256 19.22 7.44 -5.32
N SER A 257 19.50 7.38 -6.62
CA SER A 257 20.24 6.28 -7.23
C SER A 257 21.64 6.10 -6.64
N TYR A 258 22.32 7.19 -6.26
CA TYR A 258 23.63 7.12 -5.63
C TYR A 258 23.58 6.61 -4.20
N ARG A 259 22.44 6.77 -3.52
CA ARG A 259 22.21 6.16 -2.20
C ARG A 259 21.90 4.67 -2.31
N LEU A 260 21.17 4.24 -3.35
CA LEU A 260 20.90 2.83 -3.60
C LEU A 260 22.19 2.04 -3.83
N SER A 261 23.14 2.60 -4.57
CA SER A 261 24.43 1.97 -4.88
C SER A 261 25.60 2.72 -4.25
N ALA A 262 26.27 3.57 -5.03
CA ALA A 262 27.36 4.43 -4.59
C ALA A 262 27.50 5.67 -5.50
N PRO A 263 28.07 6.78 -4.99
CA PRO A 263 28.46 7.94 -5.80
C PRO A 263 29.32 7.55 -7.00
N GLY A 264 29.07 8.16 -8.15
CA GLY A 264 29.74 7.85 -9.42
C GLY A 264 29.15 6.67 -10.18
N ILE A 265 28.51 5.72 -9.47
CA ILE A 265 27.87 4.54 -10.07
C ILE A 265 26.38 4.82 -10.34
N GLY A 266 25.60 5.09 -9.29
CA GLY A 266 24.16 5.35 -9.39
C GLY A 266 23.37 4.15 -9.92
N SER A 267 22.35 4.40 -10.75
CA SER A 267 21.45 3.36 -11.29
C SER A 267 22.03 2.52 -12.44
N LYS A 268 23.28 2.77 -12.86
CA LYS A 268 23.92 2.12 -14.02
C LYS A 268 24.23 0.63 -13.82
N VAL A 269 24.28 0.17 -12.57
CA VAL A 269 24.59 -1.22 -12.20
C VAL A 269 23.48 -1.82 -11.36
N GLY A 270 23.50 -3.14 -11.24
CA GLY A 270 22.54 -3.93 -10.47
C GLY A 270 21.85 -4.93 -11.39
N SER A 271 22.28 -6.19 -11.30
CA SER A 271 21.75 -7.29 -12.11
C SER A 271 20.30 -7.64 -11.74
N MET A 272 19.44 -7.83 -12.72
CA MET A 272 18.01 -8.13 -12.51
C MET A 272 17.69 -9.63 -12.46
N TYR A 273 18.68 -10.45 -12.09
CA TYR A 273 18.66 -11.90 -12.21
C TYR A 273 17.36 -12.54 -11.71
N GLY A 274 16.61 -13.18 -12.62
CA GLY A 274 15.40 -13.93 -12.29
C GLY A 274 14.14 -13.09 -12.02
N HIS A 275 14.18 -11.77 -12.20
CA HIS A 275 13.06 -10.88 -11.82
C HIS A 275 12.39 -10.15 -12.98
N MET A 276 13.02 -10.12 -14.17
CA MET A 276 12.55 -9.32 -15.30
C MET A 276 11.14 -9.68 -15.75
N ILE A 277 10.86 -10.97 -15.98
CA ILE A 277 9.52 -11.43 -16.37
C ILE A 277 8.48 -11.06 -15.29
N ASP A 278 8.78 -11.33 -14.03
CA ASP A 278 7.86 -11.07 -12.92
C ASP A 278 7.49 -9.58 -12.83
N PHE A 279 8.46 -8.69 -13.03
CA PHE A 279 8.24 -7.25 -12.90
C PHE A 279 7.43 -6.69 -14.07
N TYR A 280 7.76 -7.08 -15.30
CA TYR A 280 7.01 -6.67 -16.49
C TYR A 280 5.58 -7.21 -16.46
N GLN A 281 5.43 -8.52 -16.22
CA GLN A 281 4.11 -9.16 -16.19
C GLN A 281 3.28 -8.67 -14.99
N GLY A 282 3.91 -8.57 -13.81
CA GLY A 282 3.27 -8.06 -12.61
C GLY A 282 2.74 -6.63 -12.81
N PHE A 283 3.54 -5.74 -13.38
CA PHE A 283 3.12 -4.37 -13.65
C PHE A 283 2.02 -4.29 -14.71
N PHE A 284 2.07 -5.13 -15.74
CA PHE A 284 1.00 -5.22 -16.75
C PHE A 284 -0.35 -5.66 -16.14
N LEU A 285 -0.34 -6.60 -15.19
CA LEU A 285 -1.52 -7.12 -14.51
C LEU A 285 -1.97 -6.28 -13.30
N ALA A 286 -1.10 -5.39 -12.80
CA ALA A 286 -1.34 -4.63 -11.58
C ALA A 286 -2.67 -3.86 -11.57
N PRO A 287 -3.08 -3.12 -12.63
CA PRO A 287 -4.38 -2.43 -12.64
C PRO A 287 -5.56 -3.37 -12.36
N HIS A 288 -5.56 -4.56 -12.99
CA HIS A 288 -6.62 -5.54 -12.81
C HIS A 288 -6.64 -6.10 -11.39
N MET A 289 -5.48 -6.56 -10.89
CA MET A 289 -5.37 -7.17 -9.55
C MET A 289 -5.70 -6.17 -8.43
N VAL A 290 -5.33 -4.90 -8.59
CA VAL A 290 -5.74 -3.81 -7.69
C VAL A 290 -7.26 -3.63 -7.73
N GLY A 291 -7.86 -3.66 -8.92
CA GLY A 291 -9.32 -3.62 -9.08
C GLY A 291 -10.03 -4.75 -8.34
N GLU A 292 -9.51 -5.98 -8.42
CA GLU A 292 -10.04 -7.13 -7.66
C GLU A 292 -9.97 -6.89 -6.14
N ALA A 293 -8.84 -6.42 -5.62
CA ALA A 293 -8.67 -6.07 -4.21
C ALA A 293 -9.63 -4.95 -3.75
N LEU A 294 -9.79 -3.89 -4.56
CA LEU A 294 -10.72 -2.79 -4.26
C LEU A 294 -12.18 -3.26 -4.20
N LYS A 295 -12.62 -4.07 -5.17
CA LYS A 295 -13.96 -4.68 -5.17
C LYS A 295 -14.13 -5.55 -3.92
N GLY A 296 -13.08 -6.29 -3.56
CA GLY A 296 -13.00 -7.10 -2.36
C GLY A 296 -13.19 -6.29 -1.07
N GLY A 297 -12.49 -5.17 -0.93
CA GLY A 297 -12.62 -4.26 0.21
C GLY A 297 -14.02 -3.65 0.33
N ILE A 298 -14.63 -3.24 -0.79
CA ILE A 298 -16.03 -2.74 -0.81
C ILE A 298 -17.00 -3.82 -0.35
N PHE A 299 -16.86 -5.05 -0.86
CA PHE A 299 -17.69 -6.18 -0.43
C PHE A 299 -17.48 -6.49 1.05
N ALA A 300 -16.24 -6.48 1.54
CA ALA A 300 -15.93 -6.70 2.94
C ALA A 300 -16.59 -5.64 3.84
N SER A 301 -16.48 -4.37 3.47
CA SER A 301 -17.12 -3.27 4.20
C SER A 301 -18.63 -3.44 4.28
N ALA A 302 -19.30 -3.66 3.15
CA ALA A 302 -20.75 -3.82 3.11
C ALA A 302 -21.23 -5.07 3.89
N LEU A 303 -20.49 -6.17 3.77
CA LEU A 303 -20.85 -7.44 4.42
C LEU A 303 -20.71 -7.33 5.93
N LEU A 304 -19.58 -6.80 6.40
CA LEU A 304 -19.30 -6.70 7.83
C LEU A 304 -20.15 -5.60 8.49
N GLU A 305 -20.50 -4.53 7.78
CA GLU A 305 -21.48 -3.54 8.25
C GLU A 305 -22.84 -4.20 8.54
N GLY A 306 -23.39 -5.00 7.61
CA GLY A 306 -24.67 -5.67 7.86
C GLY A 306 -24.60 -6.78 8.91
N LEU A 307 -23.40 -7.20 9.29
CA LEU A 307 -23.17 -8.07 10.44
C LEU A 307 -22.99 -7.31 11.77
N GLY A 308 -23.07 -5.98 11.74
CA GLY A 308 -23.02 -5.11 12.92
C GLY A 308 -21.63 -4.55 13.25
N PHE A 309 -20.61 -4.76 12.40
CA PHE A 309 -19.27 -4.21 12.61
C PHE A 309 -19.14 -2.80 12.01
N ILE A 310 -18.31 -1.98 12.64
CA ILE A 310 -17.96 -0.66 12.10
C ILE A 310 -16.80 -0.84 11.12
N THR A 311 -16.95 -0.29 9.92
CA THR A 311 -15.94 -0.41 8.86
C THR A 311 -15.45 0.95 8.39
N ASN A 312 -14.18 1.04 7.98
CA ASN A 312 -13.58 2.26 7.46
C ASN A 312 -12.56 1.92 6.36
N PRO A 313 -12.70 2.45 5.12
CA PRO A 313 -13.82 3.24 4.63
C PRO A 313 -15.11 2.43 4.57
N HIS A 314 -16.24 3.12 4.62
CA HIS A 314 -17.55 2.59 4.33
C HIS A 314 -17.67 2.24 2.83
N TRP A 315 -18.51 1.27 2.48
CA TRP A 315 -18.62 0.75 1.10
C TRP A 315 -19.11 1.78 0.08
N THR A 316 -19.79 2.84 0.53
CA THR A 316 -20.20 3.97 -0.32
C THR A 316 -19.09 5.00 -0.56
N GLU A 317 -18.03 4.99 0.23
CA GLU A 317 -16.98 5.99 0.15
C GLU A 317 -16.00 5.70 -1.00
N LYS A 318 -15.32 6.74 -1.47
CA LYS A 318 -14.23 6.62 -2.44
C LYS A 318 -13.07 5.84 -1.83
N ARG A 319 -12.43 5.01 -2.65
CA ARG A 319 -11.23 4.25 -2.27
C ARG A 319 -10.00 4.99 -2.75
N ASN A 320 -9.07 5.25 -1.84
CA ASN A 320 -7.81 5.95 -2.12
C ASN A 320 -6.58 5.03 -1.95
N ASP A 321 -6.81 3.83 -1.40
CA ASP A 321 -5.90 2.70 -1.30
C ASP A 321 -6.72 1.38 -1.20
N ILE A 322 -6.02 0.23 -1.10
CA ILE A 322 -6.66 -1.09 -0.98
C ILE A 322 -6.93 -1.53 0.48
N ILE A 323 -6.71 -0.67 1.47
CA ILE A 323 -6.83 -1.03 2.88
C ILE A 323 -8.29 -0.93 3.33
N GLN A 324 -8.77 -1.96 4.01
CA GLN A 324 -10.07 -1.97 4.67
C GLN A 324 -9.90 -2.22 6.18
N ALA A 325 -10.27 -1.24 6.99
CA ALA A 325 -10.27 -1.36 8.44
C ALA A 325 -11.64 -1.82 8.95
N ILE A 326 -11.64 -2.67 9.97
CA ILE A 326 -12.83 -3.17 10.67
C ILE A 326 -12.59 -3.10 12.17
N GLN A 327 -13.48 -2.43 12.89
CA GLN A 327 -13.41 -2.31 14.34
C GLN A 327 -14.21 -3.44 15.00
N PHE A 328 -13.62 -4.08 15.99
CA PHE A 328 -14.23 -5.15 16.78
C PHE A 328 -14.40 -4.71 18.24
N ASP A 329 -15.38 -5.27 18.93
CA ASP A 329 -15.64 -4.91 20.34
C ASP A 329 -14.57 -5.41 21.30
N ASN A 330 -13.80 -6.44 20.91
CA ASN A 330 -12.80 -7.07 21.77
C ASN A 330 -11.75 -7.85 20.96
N ALA A 331 -10.62 -8.13 21.62
CA ALA A 331 -9.51 -8.90 21.06
C ALA A 331 -9.93 -10.29 20.56
N LYS A 332 -10.85 -10.99 21.25
CA LYS A 332 -11.28 -12.35 20.87
C LYS A 332 -11.95 -12.34 19.49
N SER A 333 -12.85 -11.39 19.25
CA SER A 333 -13.53 -11.22 17.95
C SER A 333 -12.55 -10.94 16.83
N LEU A 334 -11.61 -10.02 17.05
CA LEU A 334 -10.57 -9.66 16.08
C LEU A 334 -9.65 -10.85 15.76
N ILE A 335 -9.17 -11.55 16.79
CA ILE A 335 -8.27 -12.71 16.61
C ILE A 335 -8.97 -13.81 15.83
N ALA A 336 -10.22 -14.13 16.18
CA ALA A 336 -10.99 -15.15 15.49
C ALA A 336 -11.21 -14.82 14.00
N PHE A 337 -11.49 -13.55 13.71
CA PHE A 337 -11.63 -13.05 12.36
C PHE A 337 -10.35 -13.25 11.55
N LEU A 338 -9.19 -12.80 12.06
CA LEU A 338 -7.90 -12.94 11.36
C LEU A 338 -7.44 -14.40 11.23
N GLN A 339 -7.68 -15.25 12.24
CA GLN A 339 -7.46 -16.70 12.12
C GLN A 339 -8.33 -17.31 11.01
N GLY A 340 -9.53 -16.78 10.84
CA GLY A 340 -10.43 -17.17 9.76
C GLY A 340 -9.97 -16.71 8.39
N ILE A 341 -9.43 -15.49 8.28
CA ILE A 341 -8.77 -15.00 7.05
C ILE A 341 -7.61 -15.92 6.68
N GLN A 342 -6.72 -16.26 7.62
CA GLN A 342 -5.62 -17.22 7.38
C GLN A 342 -6.15 -18.57 6.91
N LYS A 343 -7.23 -19.07 7.53
CA LYS A 343 -7.85 -20.34 7.13
C LYS A 343 -8.40 -20.31 5.70
N GLY A 344 -8.79 -19.14 5.21
CA GLY A 344 -9.26 -18.90 3.85
C GLY A 344 -8.14 -18.65 2.82
N SER A 345 -6.88 -18.62 3.24
CA SER A 345 -5.72 -18.42 2.36
C SER A 345 -5.31 -19.70 1.62
N PRO A 346 -4.64 -19.60 0.45
CA PRO A 346 -4.18 -20.77 -0.32
C PRO A 346 -2.95 -21.45 0.30
N ILE A 347 -2.05 -20.66 0.91
CA ILE A 347 -0.82 -21.15 1.56
C ILE A 347 -1.01 -21.12 3.07
N ASP A 348 -0.46 -22.10 3.78
CA ASP A 348 -0.46 -22.17 5.24
C ASP A 348 -1.84 -22.04 5.90
N SER A 349 -2.91 -22.46 5.23
CA SER A 349 -4.28 -22.42 5.75
C SER A 349 -4.53 -23.31 6.97
N HIS A 350 -3.58 -24.20 7.28
CA HIS A 350 -3.59 -25.05 8.47
C HIS A 350 -2.86 -24.40 9.67
N VAL A 351 -2.06 -23.37 9.42
CA VAL A 351 -1.36 -22.60 10.46
C VAL A 351 -2.33 -21.61 11.07
N VAL A 352 -2.40 -21.57 12.40
CA VAL A 352 -3.29 -20.67 13.14
C VAL A 352 -2.45 -19.53 13.71
N PRO A 353 -2.68 -18.27 13.29
CA PRO A 353 -1.90 -17.15 13.78
C PRO A 353 -2.30 -16.82 15.22
N GLU A 354 -1.30 -16.39 15.99
CA GLU A 354 -1.44 -15.96 17.38
C GLU A 354 -0.77 -14.58 17.54
N PRO A 355 -1.26 -13.73 18.47
CA PRO A 355 -0.58 -12.48 18.79
C PRO A 355 0.87 -12.72 19.22
N SER A 356 1.81 -12.00 18.60
CA SER A 356 3.23 -12.11 18.90
C SER A 356 3.90 -10.74 18.94
N LYS A 357 5.01 -10.63 19.67
CA LYS A 357 5.85 -9.43 19.61
C LYS A 357 6.66 -9.47 18.32
N ILE A 358 6.39 -8.53 17.42
CA ILE A 358 7.11 -8.39 16.16
C ILE A 358 8.07 -7.19 16.30
N PRO A 359 9.36 -7.34 15.95
CA PRO A 359 10.31 -6.22 15.96
C PRO A 359 9.76 -5.00 15.19
N GLY A 360 9.88 -3.82 15.78
CA GLY A 360 9.37 -2.55 15.24
C GLY A 360 7.96 -2.18 15.70
N TYR A 361 7.19 -3.09 16.30
CA TYR A 361 5.85 -2.80 16.84
C TYR A 361 5.85 -2.64 18.36
N GLN A 362 5.07 -1.69 18.87
CA GLN A 362 4.96 -1.44 20.32
C GLN A 362 4.09 -2.49 21.04
N ASP A 363 2.97 -2.88 20.42
CA ASP A 363 2.02 -3.86 20.94
C ASP A 363 2.18 -5.23 20.25
N PRO A 364 1.72 -6.34 20.86
CA PRO A 364 1.61 -7.61 20.16
C PRO A 364 0.73 -7.47 18.92
N VAL A 365 1.19 -8.03 17.80
CA VAL A 365 0.48 -8.00 16.52
C VAL A 365 0.10 -9.42 16.13
N ILE A 366 -1.08 -9.58 15.55
CA ILE A 366 -1.51 -10.81 14.86
C ILE A 366 -1.50 -10.55 13.35
N MET A 367 -1.05 -11.54 12.57
CA MET A 367 -0.98 -11.44 11.11
C MET A 367 -1.53 -12.71 10.46
N ALA A 368 -2.48 -12.53 9.55
CA ALA A 368 -2.93 -13.52 8.58
C ALA A 368 -2.26 -13.21 7.24
N ALA A 369 -1.37 -14.10 6.80
CA ALA A 369 -0.47 -13.89 5.66
C ALA A 369 -0.16 -15.20 4.91
N GLY A 370 -1.19 -15.99 4.61
CA GLY A 370 -1.06 -17.22 3.80
C GLY A 370 -0.86 -16.94 2.30
N THR A 371 0.22 -16.27 1.95
CA THR A 371 0.47 -15.71 0.61
C THR A 371 1.51 -16.51 -0.18
N PHE A 372 1.45 -16.47 -1.51
CA PHE A 372 2.44 -17.10 -2.39
C PHE A 372 3.80 -16.40 -2.30
N VAL A 373 3.81 -15.07 -2.28
CA VAL A 373 4.99 -14.26 -1.99
C VAL A 373 4.92 -13.85 -0.53
N GLN A 374 5.94 -14.22 0.26
CA GLN A 374 5.95 -13.96 1.70
C GLN A 374 5.79 -12.46 2.00
N GLY A 375 4.73 -12.11 2.74
CA GLY A 375 4.44 -10.73 3.12
C GLY A 375 3.87 -9.85 2.00
N ALA A 376 3.55 -10.42 0.83
CA ALA A 376 2.88 -9.68 -0.23
C ALA A 376 1.46 -9.29 0.17
N SER A 377 1.15 -8.01 0.11
CA SER A 377 -0.10 -7.45 0.64
C SER A 377 -1.10 -7.01 -0.44
N LEU A 378 -0.82 -7.33 -1.71
CA LEU A 378 -1.85 -7.38 -2.75
C LEU A 378 -2.57 -8.74 -2.75
N GLU A 379 -1.97 -9.77 -2.15
CA GLU A 379 -2.66 -11.02 -1.82
C GLU A 379 -3.54 -10.84 -0.59
N LEU A 380 -4.58 -11.68 -0.45
CA LEU A 380 -5.48 -11.62 0.70
C LEU A 380 -4.69 -11.81 1.99
N SER A 381 -4.67 -10.77 2.80
CA SER A 381 -3.98 -10.74 4.09
C SER A 381 -4.71 -9.80 5.04
N GLY A 382 -4.35 -9.88 6.31
CA GLY A 382 -4.78 -8.90 7.28
C GLY A 382 -4.04 -9.01 8.58
N ASP A 383 -4.00 -7.91 9.31
CA ASP A 383 -3.18 -7.78 10.49
C ASP A 383 -3.73 -6.70 11.43
N ALA A 384 -3.31 -6.78 12.69
CA ALA A 384 -3.81 -5.90 13.73
C ALA A 384 -2.89 -5.86 14.96
N PRO A 385 -2.61 -4.66 15.51
CA PRO A 385 -2.13 -4.57 16.88
C PRO A 385 -3.25 -4.96 17.85
N ILE A 386 -2.93 -5.77 18.86
CA ILE A 386 -3.88 -6.20 19.89
C ILE A 386 -4.00 -5.12 20.97
N ARG A 387 -4.74 -4.06 20.63
CA ARG A 387 -5.08 -2.96 21.54
C ARG A 387 -6.42 -2.34 21.16
N GLU A 388 -7.04 -1.64 22.09
CA GLU A 388 -8.26 -0.88 21.83
C GLU A 388 -8.03 0.21 20.76
N PRO A 389 -8.99 0.41 19.83
CA PRO A 389 -10.34 -0.17 19.78
C PRO A 389 -10.44 -1.47 18.94
N TYR A 390 -9.39 -2.31 18.92
CA TYR A 390 -9.31 -3.61 18.23
C TYR A 390 -9.70 -3.51 16.75
N ILE A 391 -8.85 -2.86 15.97
CA ILE A 391 -9.04 -2.67 14.54
C ILE A 391 -8.22 -3.70 13.78
N ALA A 392 -8.89 -4.50 12.95
CA ALA A 392 -8.21 -5.31 11.94
C ALA A 392 -8.13 -4.54 10.62
N TYR A 393 -6.98 -4.64 9.96
CA TYR A 393 -6.75 -4.13 8.63
C TYR A 393 -6.68 -5.34 7.70
N ILE A 394 -7.58 -5.41 6.74
CA ILE A 394 -7.53 -6.42 5.68
C ILE A 394 -7.25 -5.73 4.35
N GLN A 395 -6.48 -6.42 3.52
CA GLN A 395 -6.05 -5.90 2.24
C GLN A 395 -5.85 -7.01 1.22
N GLY A 396 -5.76 -6.57 -0.03
CA GLY A 396 -5.45 -7.43 -1.16
C GLY A 396 -6.59 -8.35 -1.56
N GLY A 397 -6.21 -9.45 -2.20
CA GLY A 397 -7.09 -10.38 -2.91
C GLY A 397 -6.78 -10.33 -4.39
N LEU A 398 -5.99 -11.28 -4.88
CA LEU A 398 -5.64 -11.40 -6.31
C LEU A 398 -6.88 -11.61 -7.19
N THR A 399 -7.95 -12.14 -6.62
CA THR A 399 -9.25 -12.25 -7.28
C THR A 399 -10.34 -11.87 -6.29
N TYR A 400 -11.39 -11.20 -6.76
CA TYR A 400 -12.56 -10.86 -5.96
C TYR A 400 -13.20 -12.12 -5.34
N GLN A 401 -13.17 -13.24 -6.06
CA GLN A 401 -13.68 -14.52 -5.60
C GLN A 401 -12.91 -15.03 -4.38
N HIS A 402 -11.58 -14.91 -4.37
CA HIS A 402 -10.78 -15.33 -3.22
C HIS A 402 -11.03 -14.45 -2.00
N MET A 403 -11.18 -13.13 -2.18
CA MET A 403 -11.57 -12.24 -1.08
C MET A 403 -12.89 -12.69 -0.43
N LYS A 404 -13.92 -12.96 -1.25
CA LYS A 404 -15.21 -13.46 -0.76
C LYS A 404 -15.06 -14.77 0.01
N TRP A 405 -14.28 -15.71 -0.53
CA TRP A 405 -14.02 -16.99 0.13
C TRP A 405 -13.37 -16.81 1.51
N GLY A 406 -12.36 -15.95 1.59
CA GLY A 406 -11.68 -15.62 2.84
C GLY A 406 -12.63 -15.04 3.88
N LEU A 407 -13.46 -14.08 3.48
CA LEU A 407 -14.46 -13.46 4.37
C LEU A 407 -15.50 -14.47 4.86
N PHE A 408 -16.01 -15.33 3.98
CA PHE A 408 -16.95 -16.38 4.36
C PHE A 408 -16.32 -17.39 5.33
N THR A 409 -15.05 -17.73 5.11
CA THR A 409 -14.30 -18.59 6.03
C THR A 409 -14.09 -17.90 7.38
N ALA A 410 -13.83 -16.59 7.39
CA ALA A 410 -13.73 -15.82 8.62
C ALA A 410 -15.05 -15.75 9.40
N ILE A 411 -16.17 -15.52 8.70
CA ILE A 411 -17.50 -15.53 9.31
C ILE A 411 -17.81 -16.91 9.90
N GLN A 412 -17.54 -18.00 9.17
CA GLN A 412 -17.74 -19.36 9.69
C GLN A 412 -16.89 -19.60 10.94
N LYS A 413 -15.62 -19.20 10.92
CA LYS A 413 -14.72 -19.31 12.08
C LYS A 413 -15.26 -18.56 13.30
N MET A 414 -15.81 -17.37 13.10
CA MET A 414 -16.43 -16.58 14.18
C MET A 414 -17.70 -17.25 14.72
N ILE A 415 -18.49 -17.91 13.87
CA ILE A 415 -19.66 -18.71 14.28
C ILE A 415 -19.22 -19.91 15.13
N ASP A 416 -18.21 -20.65 14.67
CA ASP A 416 -17.69 -21.84 15.35
C ASP A 416 -17.16 -21.51 16.76
N GLN A 417 -16.68 -20.27 16.96
CA GLN A 417 -16.21 -19.77 18.26
C GLN A 417 -17.30 -19.05 19.10
N GLY A 418 -18.55 -19.05 18.63
CA GLY A 418 -19.69 -18.43 19.30
C GLY A 418 -19.64 -16.91 19.34
N ILE A 419 -18.91 -16.27 18.43
CA ILE A 419 -18.76 -14.81 18.32
C ILE A 419 -19.89 -14.23 17.48
N LEU A 420 -20.21 -14.90 16.38
CA LEU A 420 -21.44 -14.68 15.61
C LEU A 420 -22.40 -15.84 15.87
N SER A 421 -23.71 -15.60 15.77
CA SER A 421 -24.71 -16.65 15.95
C SER A 421 -25.38 -17.03 14.63
N MET A 422 -25.59 -18.33 14.42
CA MET A 422 -26.37 -18.82 13.27
C MET A 422 -27.80 -18.27 13.27
N ASP A 423 -28.37 -18.02 14.45
CA ASP A 423 -29.73 -17.46 14.55
C ASP A 423 -29.79 -16.00 14.13
N PHE A 424 -28.72 -15.23 14.33
CA PHE A 424 -28.59 -13.89 13.75
C PHE A 424 -28.58 -13.96 12.22
N LEU A 425 -27.79 -14.85 11.63
CA LEU A 425 -27.75 -15.02 10.16
C LEU A 425 -29.07 -15.53 9.57
N LYS A 426 -29.87 -16.31 10.31
CA LYS A 426 -31.23 -16.70 9.88
C LYS A 426 -32.21 -15.53 9.86
N LYS A 427 -31.90 -14.42 10.54
CA LYS A 427 -32.77 -13.25 10.68
C LYS A 427 -32.24 -12.03 9.95
N ILE A 428 -31.00 -12.04 9.48
CA ILE A 428 -30.36 -10.96 8.72
C ILE A 428 -31.27 -10.49 7.58
N MET A 429 -31.34 -9.17 7.40
CA MET A 429 -32.13 -8.52 6.35
C MET A 429 -31.19 -7.72 5.47
#